data_AF-A0A8X6PTE4-F1
#
_entry.id   AF-A0A8X6PTE4-F1
#
_cell.length_a   1.000
_cell.length_b   1.000
_cell.length_c   1.000
_cell.angle_alpha   90.00
_cell.angle_beta   90.00
_cell.angle_gamma   90.00
#
_symmetry.space_group_name_H-M   'P 1'
#
loop_
_entity.id
_entity.type
_entity.pdbx_description
1 polymer ?
#
loop_
_entity_poly.entity_id
_entity_poly.type
_entity_poly.pdbx_seq_one_letter_code
_entity_poly.pdbx_strand_id
1 'polypeptide(L)'
;MNWSSIVIVTTAFLCFYSLVLEAKRNNKKRNGRKCGTEWTNCSKMEEAIKYMDETDRFLNELAQQSAKTIWNWSVNMTDENRKEMEEKSRILRDETQRVFRESSQFNWVSFKEKNETLYRWFELASKGRYNKPTGDLRDKGKNIEKEEEDISAKMIEIYSKAKICAYPENGVKDLNAICDMSIS
;
A
#
# COMPACT_ATOMS: atom_id res chain seq x y z
N MET A 1 -17.69 3.46 11.54
CA MET A 1 -16.70 3.58 10.43
C MET A 1 -15.76 4.74 10.72
N ASN A 2 -14.51 4.47 11.11
CA ASN A 2 -13.50 5.52 11.27
C ASN A 2 -12.87 5.79 9.90
N TRP A 3 -13.46 6.74 9.16
CA TRP A 3 -13.05 7.13 7.81
C TRP A 3 -11.55 7.46 7.71
N SER A 4 -10.94 7.86 8.83
CA SER A 4 -9.53 8.22 8.96
C SER A 4 -8.56 7.15 8.43
N SER A 5 -8.77 5.86 8.71
CA SER A 5 -7.80 4.82 8.31
C SER A 5 -7.88 4.47 6.82
N ILE A 6 -9.10 4.47 6.25
CA ILE A 6 -9.32 4.27 4.80
C ILE A 6 -8.85 5.51 4.03
N VAL A 7 -9.09 6.70 4.57
CA VAL A 7 -8.59 7.96 4.01
C VAL A 7 -7.06 7.95 3.98
N ILE A 8 -6.35 7.53 5.04
CA ILE A 8 -4.88 7.51 5.05
C ILE A 8 -4.28 6.56 4.00
N VAL A 9 -4.89 5.38 3.79
CA VAL A 9 -4.44 4.43 2.76
C VAL A 9 -4.73 5.00 1.36
N THR A 10 -5.92 5.53 1.13
CA THR A 10 -6.30 6.09 -0.19
C THR A 10 -5.60 7.40 -0.52
N THR A 11 -5.37 8.31 0.44
CA THR A 11 -4.64 9.57 0.22
C THR A 11 -3.17 9.32 -0.09
N ALA A 12 -2.53 8.32 0.54
CA ALA A 12 -1.16 7.98 0.21
C ALA A 12 -1.04 7.41 -1.22
N PHE A 13 -2.00 6.58 -1.65
CA PHE A 13 -2.05 6.05 -3.01
C PHE A 13 -2.36 7.15 -4.06
N LEU A 14 -3.29 8.07 -3.77
CA LEU A 14 -3.62 9.19 -4.65
C LEU A 14 -2.49 10.22 -4.75
N CYS A 15 -1.73 10.44 -3.67
CA CYS A 15 -0.51 11.26 -3.71
C CYS A 15 0.56 10.61 -4.61
N PHE A 16 0.72 9.29 -4.54
CA PHE A 16 1.62 8.57 -5.44
C PHE A 16 1.18 8.72 -6.90
N TYR A 17 -0.13 8.60 -7.17
CA TYR A 17 -0.70 8.71 -8.52
C TYR A 17 -0.58 10.12 -9.12
N SER A 18 -0.83 11.17 -8.33
CA SER A 18 -0.64 12.56 -8.77
C SER A 18 0.84 12.85 -9.07
N LEU A 19 1.76 12.37 -8.23
CA LEU A 19 3.19 12.51 -8.46
C LEU A 19 3.65 11.75 -9.72
N VAL A 20 3.08 10.57 -9.99
CA VAL A 20 3.36 9.79 -11.21
C VAL A 20 2.84 10.47 -12.48
N LEU A 21 1.63 11.05 -12.44
CA LEU A 21 1.07 11.78 -13.59
C LEU A 21 1.85 13.07 -13.89
N GLU A 22 2.25 13.79 -12.85
CA GLU A 22 3.04 15.02 -12.97
C GLU A 22 4.47 14.74 -13.46
N ALA A 23 5.06 13.61 -13.02
CA ALA A 23 6.31 13.05 -13.53
C ALA A 23 6.26 12.74 -15.04
N LYS A 24 5.22 12.05 -15.52
CA LYS A 24 5.04 11.74 -16.96
C LYS A 24 4.90 13.01 -17.80
N ARG A 25 4.21 14.04 -17.28
CA ARG A 25 4.01 15.33 -17.96
C ARG A 25 5.32 16.13 -18.07
N ASN A 26 6.20 16.05 -17.08
CA ASN A 26 7.50 16.73 -17.07
C ASN A 26 8.57 16.02 -17.90
N ASN A 27 8.54 14.69 -18.00
CA ASN A 27 9.48 13.92 -18.82
C ASN A 27 9.31 14.22 -20.33
N LYS A 28 8.06 14.34 -20.80
CA LYS A 28 7.74 14.71 -22.19
C LYS A 28 8.30 16.09 -22.60
N LYS A 29 8.48 17.02 -21.66
CA LYS A 29 9.07 18.35 -21.91
C LYS A 29 10.61 18.36 -21.90
N ARG A 30 11.26 17.33 -21.32
CA ARG A 30 12.73 17.28 -21.13
C ARG A 30 13.47 16.39 -22.14
N ASN A 31 12.76 15.66 -23.01
CA ASN A 31 13.32 14.84 -24.10
C ASN A 31 14.26 15.59 -25.10
N GLY A 32 14.51 16.89 -24.92
CA GLY A 32 15.48 17.67 -25.70
C GLY A 32 16.90 17.75 -25.11
N ARG A 33 17.16 17.34 -23.86
CA ARG A 33 18.53 17.37 -23.28
C ARG A 33 19.23 16.04 -23.49
N LYS A 34 20.07 15.99 -24.53
CA LYS A 34 20.96 14.86 -24.82
C LYS A 34 21.84 14.55 -23.61
N CYS A 35 21.85 13.27 -23.27
CA CYS A 35 22.70 12.66 -22.28
C CYS A 35 24.18 12.93 -22.65
N GLY A 36 24.94 13.59 -21.77
CA GLY A 36 26.31 14.05 -22.04
C GLY A 36 27.34 12.91 -22.02
N THR A 37 28.11 12.82 -23.11
CA THR A 37 29.43 12.20 -23.40
C THR A 37 29.94 10.89 -22.74
N GLU A 38 29.25 10.27 -21.77
CA GLU A 38 29.59 8.92 -21.27
C GLU A 38 28.48 7.92 -21.62
N TRP A 39 28.65 7.22 -22.75
CA TRP A 39 27.68 6.27 -23.29
C TRP A 39 27.25 5.16 -22.31
N THR A 40 28.13 4.72 -21.41
CA THR A 40 27.86 3.71 -20.37
C THR A 40 26.86 4.18 -19.30
N ASN A 41 26.80 5.48 -19.02
CA ASN A 41 25.88 6.03 -18.03
C ASN A 41 24.46 6.23 -18.58
N CYS A 42 24.30 6.40 -19.89
CA CYS A 42 22.98 6.58 -20.52
C CYS A 42 22.26 5.24 -20.70
N SER A 43 22.98 4.17 -21.05
CA SER A 43 22.43 2.81 -21.14
C SER A 43 21.83 2.34 -19.80
N LYS A 44 22.52 2.56 -18.67
CA LYS A 44 22.00 2.24 -17.33
C LYS A 44 20.79 3.07 -16.92
N MET A 45 20.68 4.31 -17.41
CA MET A 45 19.52 5.16 -17.14
C MET A 45 18.30 4.73 -17.96
N GLU A 46 18.50 4.34 -19.23
CA GLU A 46 17.43 3.79 -20.07
C GLU A 46 16.88 2.47 -19.49
N GLU A 47 17.76 1.59 -19.01
CA GLU A 47 17.38 0.37 -18.29
C GLU A 47 16.57 0.70 -17.03
N ALA A 48 17.03 1.65 -16.23
CA ALA A 48 16.32 2.10 -15.02
C ALA A 48 14.94 2.71 -15.33
N ILE A 49 14.82 3.46 -16.44
CA ILE A 49 13.55 4.01 -16.90
C ILE A 49 12.59 2.88 -17.30
N LYS A 50 13.08 1.91 -18.08
CA LYS A 50 12.27 0.77 -18.52
C LYS A 50 11.78 -0.05 -17.32
N TYR A 51 12.69 -0.37 -16.40
CA TYR A 51 12.37 -1.06 -15.16
C TYR A 51 11.26 -0.37 -14.37
N MET A 52 11.38 0.95 -14.21
CA MET A 52 10.40 1.72 -13.47
C MET A 52 9.05 1.86 -14.20
N ASP A 53 9.02 1.95 -15.53
CA ASP A 53 7.76 1.99 -16.29
C ASP A 53 7.00 0.66 -16.21
N GLU A 54 7.70 -0.47 -16.30
CA GLU A 54 7.12 -1.80 -16.14
C GLU A 54 6.59 -2.00 -14.71
N THR A 55 7.38 -1.56 -13.72
CA THR A 55 6.99 -1.60 -12.30
C THR A 55 5.77 -0.72 -12.02
N ASP A 56 5.71 0.50 -12.55
CA ASP A 56 4.57 1.41 -12.39
C ASP A 56 3.27 0.80 -12.92
N ARG A 57 3.30 0.21 -14.12
CA ARG A 57 2.12 -0.44 -14.70
C ARG A 57 1.62 -1.59 -13.83
N PHE A 58 2.53 -2.48 -13.47
CA PHE A 58 2.20 -3.65 -12.68
C PHE A 58 1.67 -3.28 -11.27
N LEU A 59 2.35 -2.37 -10.57
CA LEU A 59 1.92 -1.94 -9.23
C LEU A 59 0.60 -1.18 -9.30
N ASN A 60 0.31 -0.42 -10.35
CA ASN A 60 -0.99 0.23 -10.52
C ASN A 60 -2.12 -0.79 -10.67
N GLU A 61 -1.95 -1.82 -11.51
CA GLU A 61 -2.95 -2.88 -11.66
C GLU A 61 -3.17 -3.62 -10.35
N LEU A 62 -2.09 -3.96 -9.65
CA LEU A 62 -2.17 -4.65 -8.36
C LEU A 62 -2.83 -3.78 -7.30
N ALA A 63 -2.50 -2.49 -7.23
CA ALA A 63 -3.12 -1.54 -6.31
C ALA A 63 -4.63 -1.38 -6.56
N GLN A 64 -5.05 -1.33 -7.82
CA GLN A 64 -6.48 -1.31 -8.17
C GLN A 64 -7.20 -2.57 -7.70
N GLN A 65 -6.59 -3.74 -7.88
CA GLN A 65 -7.14 -5.01 -7.41
C GLN A 65 -7.24 -5.04 -5.88
N SER A 66 -6.17 -4.66 -5.17
CA SER A 66 -6.17 -4.60 -3.70
C SER A 66 -7.19 -3.59 -3.17
N ALA A 67 -7.34 -2.43 -3.79
CA ALA A 67 -8.36 -1.46 -3.41
C ALA A 67 -9.78 -2.02 -3.59
N LYS A 68 -10.03 -2.76 -4.67
CA LYS A 68 -11.31 -3.41 -4.93
C LYS A 68 -11.63 -4.47 -3.86
N THR A 69 -10.67 -5.31 -3.47
CA THR A 69 -10.91 -6.34 -2.45
C THR A 69 -11.12 -5.75 -1.05
N ILE A 70 -10.37 -4.70 -0.71
CA ILE A 70 -10.60 -3.92 0.53
C ILE A 70 -12.02 -3.33 0.52
N TRP A 71 -12.44 -2.74 -0.60
CA TRP A 71 -13.79 -2.20 -0.75
C TRP A 71 -14.85 -3.30 -0.57
N ASN A 72 -14.72 -4.42 -1.27
CA ASN A 72 -15.64 -5.55 -1.20
C ASN A 72 -15.80 -6.06 0.25
N TRP A 73 -14.70 -6.25 0.97
CA TRP A 73 -14.75 -6.64 2.38
C TRP A 73 -15.40 -5.56 3.26
N SER A 74 -15.12 -4.29 3.00
CA SER A 74 -15.67 -3.18 3.79
C SER A 74 -17.19 -3.02 3.63
N VAL A 75 -17.73 -3.27 2.43
CA VAL A 75 -19.18 -3.18 2.16
C VAL A 75 -19.92 -4.50 2.43
N ASN A 76 -19.21 -5.62 2.43
CA ASN A 76 -19.76 -6.95 2.67
C ASN A 76 -18.75 -7.81 3.47
N MET A 77 -18.85 -7.75 4.81
CA MET A 77 -17.89 -8.36 5.74
C MET A 77 -18.10 -9.87 5.89
N THR A 78 -17.77 -10.64 4.85
CA THR A 78 -17.75 -12.11 4.85
C THR A 78 -16.32 -12.65 5.00
N ASP A 79 -16.20 -13.91 5.47
CA ASP A 79 -14.91 -14.60 5.54
C ASP A 79 -14.24 -14.76 4.17
N GLU A 80 -15.03 -14.94 3.11
CA GLU A 80 -14.53 -15.06 1.74
C GLU A 80 -13.89 -13.74 1.27
N ASN A 81 -14.60 -12.62 1.43
CA ASN A 81 -14.07 -11.30 1.08
C ASN A 81 -12.85 -10.92 1.94
N ARG A 82 -12.83 -11.34 3.22
CA ARG A 82 -11.66 -11.16 4.09
C ARG A 82 -10.44 -11.89 3.53
N LYS A 83 -10.59 -13.18 3.17
CA LYS A 83 -9.49 -13.98 2.60
C LYS A 83 -8.98 -13.40 1.27
N GLU A 84 -9.87 -12.91 0.41
CA GLU A 84 -9.47 -12.28 -0.85
C GLU A 84 -8.68 -10.98 -0.62
N MET A 85 -9.11 -10.17 0.35
CA MET A 85 -8.41 -8.95 0.76
C MET A 85 -7.02 -9.26 1.36
N GLU A 86 -6.93 -10.25 2.24
CA GLU A 86 -5.66 -10.72 2.83
C GLU A 86 -4.70 -11.23 1.75
N GLU A 87 -5.19 -12.03 0.79
CA GLU A 87 -4.38 -12.57 -0.31
C GLU A 87 -3.80 -11.45 -1.18
N LYS A 88 -4.62 -10.48 -1.60
CA LYS A 88 -4.15 -9.34 -2.40
C LYS A 88 -3.18 -8.44 -1.64
N SER A 89 -3.39 -8.27 -0.34
CA SER A 89 -2.48 -7.53 0.53
C SER A 89 -1.11 -8.22 0.61
N ARG A 90 -1.08 -9.55 0.74
CA ARG A 90 0.16 -10.33 0.69
C ARG A 90 0.91 -10.17 -0.64
N ILE A 91 0.22 -10.32 -1.77
CA ILE A 91 0.85 -10.17 -3.09
C ILE A 91 1.44 -8.76 -3.26
N LEU A 92 0.69 -7.71 -2.89
CA LEU A 92 1.16 -6.32 -2.95
C LEU A 92 2.40 -6.09 -2.09
N ARG A 93 2.45 -6.71 -0.90
CA ARG A 93 3.61 -6.66 0.00
C ARG A 93 4.83 -7.32 -0.63
N ASP A 94 4.69 -8.56 -1.10
CA ASP A 94 5.79 -9.34 -1.69
C ASP A 94 6.40 -8.61 -2.90
N GLU A 95 5.55 -8.02 -3.73
CA GLU A 95 5.96 -7.23 -4.89
C GLU A 95 6.62 -5.91 -4.49
N THR A 96 6.12 -5.21 -3.48
CA THR A 96 6.78 -4.00 -2.97
C THR A 96 8.17 -4.32 -2.42
N GLN A 97 8.35 -5.48 -1.78
CA GLN A 97 9.65 -5.94 -1.29
C GLN A 97 10.59 -6.32 -2.43
N ARG A 98 10.07 -6.94 -3.50
CA ARG A 98 10.81 -7.20 -4.73
C ARG A 98 11.32 -5.91 -5.36
N VAL A 99 10.43 -4.92 -5.53
CA VAL A 99 10.77 -3.61 -6.09
C VAL A 99 11.84 -2.90 -5.27
N PHE A 100 11.77 -2.99 -3.93
CA PHE A 100 12.85 -2.47 -3.09
C PHE A 100 14.21 -3.14 -3.38
N ARG A 101 14.24 -4.49 -3.37
CA ARG A 101 15.48 -5.25 -3.60
C ARG A 101 16.07 -4.95 -4.97
N GLU A 102 15.25 -4.96 -6.01
CA GLU A 102 15.69 -4.71 -7.39
C GLU A 102 16.08 -3.23 -7.59
N SER A 103 15.31 -2.28 -7.06
CA SER A 103 15.65 -0.86 -7.15
C SER A 103 16.98 -0.51 -6.46
N SER A 104 17.37 -1.25 -5.42
CA SER A 104 18.66 -1.10 -4.74
C SER A 104 19.87 -1.46 -5.59
N GLN A 105 19.69 -2.22 -6.68
CA GLN A 105 20.76 -2.62 -7.60
C GLN A 105 21.17 -1.49 -8.55
N PHE A 106 20.32 -0.47 -8.72
CA PHE A 106 20.62 0.68 -9.57
C PHE A 106 21.42 1.73 -8.79
N ASN A 107 22.41 2.36 -9.43
CA ASN A 107 23.11 3.52 -8.86
C ASN A 107 22.26 4.79 -9.02
N TRP A 108 21.05 4.77 -8.47
CA TRP A 108 20.02 5.77 -8.75
C TRP A 108 20.32 7.14 -8.13
N VAL A 109 21.20 7.22 -7.13
CA VAL A 109 21.68 8.50 -6.56
C VAL A 109 22.33 9.36 -7.65
N SER A 110 23.04 8.73 -8.60
CA SER A 110 23.65 9.43 -9.74
C SER A 110 22.63 10.01 -10.73
N PHE A 111 21.36 9.63 -10.63
CA PHE A 111 20.30 10.13 -11.52
C PHE A 111 19.83 11.52 -11.12
N LYS A 112 20.09 11.98 -9.90
CA LYS A 112 19.53 13.24 -9.36
C LYS A 112 19.74 14.45 -10.28
N GLU A 113 20.94 14.59 -10.84
CA GLU A 113 21.31 15.73 -11.69
C GLU A 113 20.86 15.57 -13.15
N LYS A 114 20.66 14.33 -13.60
CA LYS A 114 20.36 13.98 -15.00
C LYS A 114 18.86 13.80 -15.24
N ASN A 115 18.17 13.17 -14.30
CA ASN A 115 16.74 12.90 -14.31
C ASN A 115 16.18 12.86 -12.87
N GLU A 116 15.83 14.04 -12.36
CA GLU A 116 15.28 14.23 -11.00
C GLU A 116 14.01 13.40 -10.74
N THR A 117 13.17 13.23 -11.76
CA THR A 117 11.93 12.45 -11.64
C THR A 117 12.25 10.98 -11.37
N LEU A 118 13.15 10.41 -12.15
CA LEU A 118 13.59 9.03 -11.97
C LEU A 118 14.26 8.85 -10.60
N TYR A 119 15.11 9.80 -10.19
CA TYR A 119 15.69 9.81 -8.85
C TYR A 119 14.63 9.76 -7.74
N ARG A 120 13.58 10.57 -7.82
CA ARG A 120 12.49 10.57 -6.82
C ARG A 120 11.74 9.24 -6.80
N TRP A 121 11.53 8.60 -7.94
CA TRP A 121 10.88 7.29 -8.01
C TRP A 121 11.71 6.22 -7.31
N PHE A 122 13.01 6.18 -7.57
CA PHE A 122 13.92 5.27 -6.89
C PHE A 122 14.05 5.59 -5.39
N GLU A 123 14.06 6.86 -5.02
CA GLU A 123 14.05 7.28 -3.62
C GLU A 123 12.80 6.75 -2.91
N LEU A 124 11.62 6.84 -3.52
CA LEU A 124 10.38 6.29 -2.97
C LEU A 124 10.42 4.76 -2.87
N ALA A 125 10.92 4.07 -3.90
CA ALA A 125 11.11 2.62 -3.89
C ALA A 125 12.07 2.18 -2.76
N SER A 126 13.15 2.94 -2.53
CA SER A 126 14.13 2.67 -1.45
C SER A 126 13.55 2.89 -0.04
N LYS A 127 12.54 3.75 0.11
CA LYS A 127 11.87 4.04 1.39
C LYS A 127 10.75 3.06 1.73
N GLY A 128 10.55 2.02 0.93
CA GLY A 128 9.35 1.16 0.94
C GLY A 128 8.75 0.93 2.33
N ARG A 129 7.42 1.07 2.45
CA ARG A 129 6.68 0.91 3.72
C ARG A 129 7.00 -0.39 4.46
N TYR A 130 7.31 -1.44 3.71
CA TYR A 130 7.64 -2.78 4.20
C TYR A 130 9.15 -2.99 4.45
N ASN A 131 9.97 -1.94 4.35
CA ASN A 131 11.42 -1.98 4.59
C ASN A 131 11.85 -1.35 5.91
N LYS A 132 10.93 -1.12 6.86
CA LYS A 132 11.41 -1.03 8.23
C LYS A 132 12.15 -2.35 8.48
N PRO A 133 13.46 -2.34 8.80
CA PRO A 133 13.98 -3.46 9.53
C PRO A 133 13.13 -3.44 10.80
N THR A 134 12.21 -4.38 10.92
CA THR A 134 11.80 -4.86 12.22
C THR A 134 13.11 -5.32 12.84
N GLY A 135 13.76 -4.38 13.54
CA GLY A 135 14.97 -4.66 14.28
C GLY A 135 14.69 -5.91 15.06
N ASP A 136 15.53 -6.92 14.86
CA ASP A 136 15.54 -8.17 15.62
C ASP A 136 14.53 -9.27 15.24
N LEU A 137 13.76 -9.17 14.15
CA LEU A 137 12.71 -10.18 13.83
C LEU A 137 12.92 -10.93 12.50
N ARG A 138 14.18 -11.18 12.10
CA ARG A 138 14.49 -11.94 10.88
C ARG A 138 13.93 -13.37 10.86
N ASP A 139 13.68 -13.98 12.02
CA ASP A 139 13.07 -15.33 12.13
C ASP A 139 11.62 -15.33 12.65
N LYS A 140 11.09 -14.18 13.11
CA LYS A 140 9.71 -14.03 13.63
C LYS A 140 8.79 -13.19 12.74
N GLY A 141 9.33 -12.52 11.72
CA GLY A 141 8.63 -11.51 10.91
C GLY A 141 7.38 -12.01 10.17
N LYS A 142 7.35 -13.28 9.74
CA LYS A 142 6.17 -13.84 9.06
C LYS A 142 4.92 -13.94 9.95
N ASN A 143 5.11 -14.15 11.26
CA ASN A 143 3.99 -14.26 12.19
C ASN A 143 3.51 -12.89 12.65
N ILE A 144 4.42 -11.93 12.84
CA ILE A 144 4.08 -10.59 13.33
C ILE A 144 3.29 -9.80 12.29
N GLU A 145 3.64 -9.90 11.00
CA GLU A 145 2.90 -9.20 9.94
C GLU A 145 1.48 -9.78 9.76
N LYS A 146 1.36 -11.11 9.83
CA LYS A 146 0.06 -11.78 9.81
C LYS A 146 -0.78 -11.45 11.04
N GLU A 147 -0.14 -11.34 12.21
CA GLU A 147 -0.76 -10.90 13.45
C GLU A 147 -1.20 -9.43 13.36
N GLU A 148 -0.41 -8.53 12.78
CA GLU A 148 -0.79 -7.12 12.60
C GLU A 148 -1.99 -6.96 11.65
N GLU A 149 -2.00 -7.69 10.53
CA GLU A 149 -3.12 -7.70 9.57
C GLU A 149 -4.39 -8.27 10.22
N ASP A 150 -4.28 -9.40 10.94
CA ASP A 150 -5.39 -10.04 11.65
C ASP A 150 -5.93 -9.16 12.80
N ILE A 151 -5.05 -8.57 13.61
CA ILE A 151 -5.42 -7.64 14.68
C ILE A 151 -6.12 -6.42 14.11
N SER A 152 -5.60 -5.85 13.01
CA SER A 152 -6.22 -4.69 12.35
C SER A 152 -7.60 -5.04 11.79
N ALA A 153 -7.74 -6.20 11.14
CA ALA A 153 -9.02 -6.68 10.64
C ALA A 153 -10.04 -6.88 11.76
N LYS A 154 -9.63 -7.54 12.86
CA LYS A 154 -10.47 -7.74 14.05
C LYS A 154 -10.88 -6.44 14.71
N MET A 155 -9.96 -5.48 14.85
CA MET A 155 -10.30 -4.16 15.37
C MET A 155 -11.35 -3.49 14.50
N ILE A 156 -11.16 -3.49 13.18
CA ILE A 156 -12.12 -2.90 12.24
C ILE A 156 -13.49 -3.58 12.36
N GLU A 157 -13.53 -4.91 12.47
CA GLU A 157 -14.76 -5.69 12.64
C GLU A 157 -15.48 -5.38 13.95
N ILE A 158 -14.76 -5.30 15.07
CA ILE A 158 -15.33 -4.94 16.37
C ILE A 158 -15.91 -3.52 16.30
N TYR A 159 -15.16 -2.55 15.77
CA TYR A 159 -15.62 -1.17 15.65
C TYR A 159 -16.75 -0.97 14.63
N SER A 160 -16.92 -1.86 13.66
CA SER A 160 -18.01 -1.78 12.68
C SER A 160 -19.29 -2.44 13.18
N LYS A 161 -19.18 -3.50 13.99
CA LYS A 161 -20.32 -4.29 14.50
C LYS A 161 -20.75 -3.97 15.93
N ALA A 162 -19.91 -3.27 16.71
CA ALA A 162 -20.23 -2.94 18.10
C ALA A 162 -21.52 -2.11 18.22
N LYS A 163 -22.47 -2.63 19.00
CA LYS A 163 -23.69 -1.92 19.41
C LYS A 163 -23.54 -1.54 20.89
N ILE A 164 -23.85 -0.29 21.24
CA ILE A 164 -23.92 0.16 22.64
C ILE A 164 -25.40 0.21 23.02
N CYS A 165 -25.78 -0.51 24.06
CA CYS A 165 -27.14 -0.48 24.57
C CYS A 165 -27.27 0.51 25.72
N ALA A 166 -28.44 1.15 25.80
CA ALA A 166 -28.80 1.99 26.93
C ALA A 166 -28.93 1.14 28.20
N TYR A 167 -28.45 1.69 29.32
CA TYR A 167 -28.65 1.07 30.62
C TYR A 167 -30.13 1.19 31.01
N PRO A 168 -30.81 0.09 31.40
CA PRO A 168 -32.23 0.16 31.72
C PRO A 168 -32.44 0.98 33.00
N GLU A 169 -33.20 2.08 32.90
CA GLU A 169 -33.50 2.97 34.04
C GLU A 169 -34.29 2.27 35.17
N ASN A 170 -34.93 1.14 34.87
CA ASN A 170 -35.87 0.48 35.79
C ASN A 170 -35.39 -0.90 36.31
N GLY A 171 -34.11 -1.24 36.20
CA GLY A 171 -33.58 -2.50 36.76
C GLY A 171 -34.16 -3.78 36.13
N VAL A 172 -34.70 -3.69 34.90
CA VAL A 172 -35.24 -4.84 34.17
C VAL A 172 -34.11 -5.83 33.89
N LYS A 173 -34.29 -7.06 34.39
CA LYS A 173 -33.29 -8.14 34.45
C LYS A 173 -32.98 -8.81 33.09
N ASP A 174 -33.62 -8.39 32.01
CA ASP A 174 -33.50 -9.06 30.71
C ASP A 174 -32.74 -8.21 29.69
N LEU A 175 -31.41 -8.17 29.82
CA LEU A 175 -30.52 -7.50 28.87
C LEU A 175 -30.64 -8.06 27.43
N ASN A 176 -31.00 -9.33 27.29
CA ASN A 176 -31.11 -10.01 26.00
C ASN A 176 -32.32 -9.55 25.18
N ALA A 177 -33.35 -8.96 25.80
CA ALA A 177 -34.53 -8.44 25.09
C ALA A 177 -34.32 -7.01 24.58
N ILE A 178 -33.42 -6.24 25.21
CA ILE A 178 -33.15 -4.83 24.86
C ILE A 178 -32.03 -4.74 23.80
N CYS A 179 -31.07 -5.66 23.88
CA CYS A 179 -29.99 -5.77 22.92
C CYS A 179 -30.25 -6.97 22.01
N ASP A 180 -30.92 -6.76 20.87
CA ASP A 180 -30.93 -7.78 19.83
C ASP A 180 -29.50 -7.90 19.25
N MET A 181 -28.75 -8.84 19.82
CA MET A 181 -27.39 -9.20 19.43
C MET A 181 -27.34 -10.07 18.18
N SER A 182 -28.47 -10.25 17.47
CA SER A 182 -28.43 -10.86 16.14
C SER A 182 -27.50 -10.04 15.24
N ILE A 183 -26.40 -10.69 14.85
CA ILE A 183 -25.44 -10.20 13.88
C ILE A 183 -26.14 -10.34 12.52
N SER A 184 -26.62 -9.23 11.98
CA SER A 184 -27.06 -9.14 10.58
C SER A 184 -25.86 -9.08 9.64
#